data_AF-A0A5E4Z522-F1
#
_entry.id   AF-A0A5E4Z522-F1
#
_cell.length_a   1.000
_cell.length_b   1.000
_cell.length_c   1.000
_cell.angle_alpha   90.00
_cell.angle_beta   90.00
_cell.angle_gamma   90.00
#
_symmetry.space_group_name_H-M   'P 1'
#
loop_
_entity.id
_entity.type
_entity.pdbx_description
1 polymer ?
#
loop_
_entity_poly.entity_id
_entity_poly.type
_entity_poly.pdbx_seq_one_letter_code
_entity_poly.pdbx_strand_id
1 'polypeptide(L)'
;MRWRLSEFSDRIQKNIRAGAYEDAYRVGSEALRKSSGDEDVMAAMLELSAHLRLECMSLAIQKYDYGEKYVSLERLLRKVNKITGQDMYGLFKSK
;
A
#
# COMPACT_ATOMS: atom_id res chain seq x y z
N MET A 1 20.31 -11.23 12.11
CA MET A 1 20.12 -9.81 12.50
C MET A 1 18.63 -9.54 12.41
N ARG A 2 17.92 -9.35 13.53
CA ARG A 2 16.47 -9.13 13.55
C ARG A 2 16.24 -7.63 13.43
N TRP A 3 15.80 -7.19 12.25
CA TRP A 3 15.47 -5.80 11.96
C TRP A 3 14.48 -5.29 13.00
N ARG A 4 14.83 -4.21 13.68
CA ARG A 4 13.90 -3.50 14.56
C ARG A 4 13.08 -2.60 13.63
N LEU A 5 12.01 -3.16 13.07
CA LEU A 5 11.05 -2.42 12.24
C LEU A 5 10.63 -1.15 12.99
N SER A 6 10.59 -0.01 12.29
CA SER A 6 10.02 1.20 12.88
C SER A 6 8.59 0.92 13.37
N GLU A 7 8.19 1.53 14.49
CA GLU A 7 6.85 1.30 15.09
C GLU A 7 5.73 1.51 14.05
N PHE A 8 5.92 2.48 13.15
CA PHE A 8 5.00 2.74 12.05
C PHE A 8 4.98 1.61 11.02
N SER A 9 6.15 1.09 10.62
CA SER A 9 6.25 -0.06 9.69
C SER A 9 5.53 -1.30 10.26
N ASP A 10 5.76 -1.62 11.53
CA ASP A 10 5.07 -2.72 12.22
C ASP A 10 3.54 -2.54 12.24
N ARG A 11 3.06 -1.31 12.48
CA ARG A 11 1.62 -1.00 12.49
C ARG A 11 1.01 -1.10 11.09
N ILE A 12 1.72 -0.66 10.06
CA ILE A 12 1.29 -0.81 8.66
C ILE A 12 1.13 -2.29 8.32
N GLN A 13 2.13 -3.11 8.63
CA GLN A 13 2.07 -4.56 8.36
C GLN A 13 0.94 -5.26 9.11
N LYS A 14 0.68 -4.88 10.37
CA LYS A 14 -0.48 -5.41 11.12
C LYS A 14 -1.80 -5.08 10.44
N ASN A 15 -1.96 -3.84 9.97
CA ASN A 15 -3.16 -3.42 9.26
C ASN A 15 -3.32 -4.13 7.91
N ILE A 16 -2.23 -4.34 7.16
CA ILE A 16 -2.25 -5.12 5.91
C ILE A 16 -2.77 -6.54 6.16
N ARG A 17 -2.23 -7.24 7.17
CA ARG A 17 -2.64 -8.61 7.51
C ARG A 17 -4.10 -8.71 7.96
N ALA A 18 -4.63 -7.65 8.57
CA ALA A 18 -6.03 -7.57 8.97
C ALA A 18 -6.98 -7.14 7.83
N GLY A 19 -6.47 -6.83 6.64
CA GLY A 19 -7.27 -6.27 5.53
C GLY A 19 -7.68 -4.80 5.74
N ALA A 20 -7.13 -4.13 6.75
CA ALA A 20 -7.42 -2.74 7.10
C ALA A 20 -6.55 -1.77 6.25
N TYR A 21 -6.69 -1.84 4.93
CA TYR A 21 -5.79 -1.15 4.00
C TYR A 21 -5.83 0.39 4.08
N GLU A 22 -7.00 0.99 4.31
CA GLU A 22 -7.10 2.45 4.50
C GLU A 22 -6.38 2.91 5.78
N ASP A 23 -6.42 2.11 6.84
CA ASP A 23 -5.70 2.40 8.09
C ASP A 23 -4.18 2.24 7.91
N ALA A 24 -3.75 1.23 7.14
CA ALA A 24 -2.35 1.06 6.74
C ALA A 24 -1.85 2.31 5.98
N TYR A 25 -2.63 2.78 4.99
CA TYR A 25 -2.33 3.99 4.23
C TYR A 25 -2.27 5.24 5.12
N ARG A 26 -3.22 5.42 6.05
CA ARG A 26 -3.23 6.56 6.97
C ARG A 26 -1.96 6.60 7.82
N VAL A 27 -1.57 5.47 8.42
CA VAL A 27 -0.36 5.38 9.25
C VAL A 27 0.89 5.71 8.44
N GLY A 28 1.06 5.09 7.26
CA GLY A 28 2.25 5.30 6.44
C GLY A 28 2.35 6.70 5.83
N SER A 29 1.24 7.25 5.35
CA SER A 29 1.22 8.62 4.81
C SER A 29 1.52 9.68 5.88
N GLU A 30 1.00 9.53 7.09
CA GLU A 30 1.32 10.42 8.21
C GLU A 30 2.79 10.32 8.64
N ALA A 31 3.33 9.11 8.69
CA ALA A 31 4.73 8.86 9.03
C ALA A 31 5.68 9.47 7.98
N LEU A 32 5.42 9.23 6.68
CA LEU A 32 6.24 9.78 5.60
C LEU A 32 6.11 11.31 5.46
N ARG A 33 4.98 11.90 5.87
CA ARG A 33 4.85 13.36 5.96
C ARG A 33 5.78 13.95 7.03
N LYS A 34 6.07 13.21 8.11
CA LYS A 34 6.98 13.63 9.18
C LYS A 34 8.44 13.31 8.87
N SER A 35 8.69 12.20 8.18
CA SER A 35 10.02 11.76 7.76
C SER A 35 9.93 11.11 6.38
N SER A 36 10.21 11.87 5.33
CA SER A 36 10.11 11.39 3.94
C SER A 36 11.17 10.35 3.56
N GLY A 37 12.21 10.19 4.39
CA GLY A 37 13.31 9.24 4.20
C GLY A 37 13.23 7.99 5.09
N ASP A 38 12.09 7.73 5.72
CA ASP A 38 11.90 6.50 6.51
C ASP A 38 11.77 5.29 5.56
N GLU A 39 12.89 4.60 5.35
CA GLU A 39 13.00 3.45 4.44
C GLU A 39 12.12 2.28 4.89
N ASP A 40 11.98 2.05 6.19
CA ASP A 40 11.15 0.96 6.74
C ASP A 40 9.66 1.21 6.48
N VAL A 41 9.22 2.47 6.62
CA VAL A 41 7.85 2.87 6.29
C VAL A 41 7.63 2.82 4.77
N MET A 42 8.59 3.27 3.97
CA MET A 42 8.48 3.18 2.51
C MET A 42 8.41 1.72 2.04
N ALA A 43 9.21 0.82 2.62
CA ALA A 43 9.14 -0.62 2.36
C ALA A 43 7.76 -1.19 2.70
N ALA A 44 7.19 -0.83 3.86
CA ALA A 44 5.84 -1.26 4.23
C ALA A 44 4.74 -0.68 3.31
N MET A 45 4.93 0.53 2.79
CA MET A 45 4.01 1.14 1.81
C MET A 45 4.11 0.46 0.43
N LEU A 46 5.30 0.00 0.02
CA LEU A 46 5.48 -0.84 -1.17
C LEU A 46 4.80 -2.21 -1.00
N GLU A 47 4.85 -2.79 0.20
CA GLU A 47 4.12 -4.01 0.54
C GLU A 47 2.60 -3.80 0.47
N LEU A 48 2.09 -2.68 1.01
CA LEU A 48 0.68 -2.30 0.89
C LEU A 48 0.23 -2.18 -0.58
N SER A 49 1.04 -1.55 -1.44
CA SER A 49 0.71 -1.43 -2.88
C SER A 49 0.66 -2.79 -3.56
N ALA A 50 1.53 -3.73 -3.18
CA ALA A 50 1.53 -5.10 -3.69
C ALA A 50 0.28 -5.87 -3.29
N HIS A 51 -0.13 -5.78 -2.03
CA HIS A 51 -1.37 -6.39 -1.56
C HIS A 51 -2.61 -5.82 -2.27
N LEU A 52 -2.69 -4.50 -2.41
CA LEU A 52 -3.81 -3.86 -3.10
C LEU A 52 -3.90 -4.29 -4.57
N ARG A 53 -2.76 -4.39 -5.27
CA ARG A 53 -2.72 -4.92 -6.65
C ARG A 53 -3.23 -6.35 -6.73
N LEU A 54 -2.77 -7.20 -5.81
CA LEU A 54 -3.20 -8.60 -5.74
C LEU A 54 -4.71 -8.72 -5.53
N GLU A 55 -5.28 -7.95 -4.61
CA GLU A 55 -6.73 -7.93 -4.36
C GLU A 55 -7.51 -7.44 -5.59
N CYS A 56 -7.05 -6.36 -6.24
CA CYS A 56 -7.66 -5.88 -7.48
C CYS A 56 -7.61 -6.95 -8.59
N MET A 57 -6.46 -7.60 -8.78
CA MET A 57 -6.30 -8.68 -9.75
C MET A 57 -7.19 -9.87 -9.43
N SER A 58 -7.30 -10.26 -8.16
CA SER A 58 -8.18 -11.35 -7.73
C SER A 58 -9.65 -11.07 -8.07
N LEU A 59 -10.12 -9.84 -7.84
CA LEU A 59 -11.46 -9.43 -8.23
C LEU A 59 -11.64 -9.40 -9.75
N ALA A 60 -10.66 -8.91 -10.50
CA ALA A 60 -10.71 -8.90 -11.96
C ALA A 60 -10.75 -10.31 -12.57
N ILE A 61 -9.97 -11.25 -12.05
CA ILE A 61 -10.01 -12.67 -12.46
C ILE A 61 -11.40 -13.26 -12.26
N GLN A 62 -12.07 -12.87 -11.18
CA GLN A 62 -13.44 -13.28 -10.86
C GLN A 62 -14.51 -12.46 -11.59
N LYS A 63 -14.13 -11.51 -12.45
CA LYS A 63 -15.03 -10.58 -13.16
C LYS A 63 -15.87 -9.73 -12.20
N TYR A 64 -15.28 -9.27 -11.10
CA TYR A 64 -15.86 -8.32 -10.15
C TYR A 64 -15.16 -6.95 -10.18
N ASP A 65 -14.45 -6.65 -11.27
CA ASP A 65 -13.73 -5.40 -11.54
C ASP A 65 -14.63 -4.19 -11.83
N TYR A 66 -15.94 -4.34 -11.65
CA TYR A 66 -16.93 -3.26 -11.71
C TYR A 66 -17.58 -2.95 -10.36
N GLY A 67 -17.35 -3.78 -9.34
CA GLY A 67 -17.99 -3.65 -8.03
C GLY A 67 -17.41 -2.52 -7.18
N GLU A 68 -18.19 -2.01 -6.23
CA GLU A 68 -17.77 -0.96 -5.29
C GLU A 68 -16.47 -1.33 -4.54
N LYS A 69 -16.32 -2.62 -4.21
CA LYS A 69 -15.11 -3.15 -3.57
C LYS A 69 -13.87 -2.94 -4.45
N TYR A 70 -13.95 -3.29 -5.74
CA TYR A 70 -12.84 -3.11 -6.67
C TYR A 70 -12.51 -1.62 -6.83
N VAL A 71 -13.53 -0.79 -7.09
CA VAL A 71 -13.36 0.66 -7.26
C VAL A 71 -12.70 1.31 -6.03
N SER A 72 -13.07 0.86 -4.83
CA SER A 72 -12.49 1.37 -3.58
C SER A 72 -11.02 0.95 -3.43
N LEU A 73 -10.69 -0.31 -3.70
CA LEU A 73 -9.31 -0.80 -3.64
C LEU A 73 -8.42 -0.14 -4.69
N GLU A 74 -8.91 0.01 -5.93
CA GLU A 74 -8.18 0.67 -7.01
C GLU A 74 -7.91 2.14 -6.68
N ARG A 75 -8.91 2.85 -6.12
CA ARG A 75 -8.74 4.24 -5.67
C ARG A 75 -7.67 4.34 -4.58
N LEU A 76 -7.66 3.43 -3.62
CA LEU A 76 -6.65 3.41 -2.57
C LEU A 76 -5.27 3.08 -3.15
N LEU A 77 -5.17 2.11 -4.06
CA LEU A 77 -3.93 1.77 -4.75
C LEU A 77 -3.35 3.00 -5.47
N ARG A 78 -4.17 3.78 -6.17
CA ARG A 78 -3.72 5.03 -6.81
C ARG A 78 -3.16 6.04 -5.82
N LYS A 79 -3.72 6.14 -4.62
CA LYS A 79 -3.19 7.01 -3.55
C LYS A 79 -1.83 6.51 -3.03
N VAL A 80 -1.71 5.20 -2.79
CA VAL A 80 -0.45 4.57 -2.33
C VAL A 80 0.64 4.75 -3.38
N ASN A 81 0.32 4.47 -4.64
CA ASN A 81 1.21 4.62 -5.79
C ASN A 81 1.76 6.04 -5.96
N LYS A 82 0.95 7.07 -5.65
CA LYS A 82 1.43 8.46 -5.63
C LYS A 82 2.53 8.69 -4.60
N ILE A 83 2.47 8.01 -3.45
CA ILE A 83 3.48 8.10 -2.40
C ILE A 83 4.71 7.26 -2.74
N THR A 84 4.51 6.03 -3.20
CA THR A 84 5.60 5.09 -3.49
C THR A 84 6.31 5.37 -4.83
N GLY A 85 5.73 6.21 -5.69
CA GLY A 85 6.25 6.49 -7.03
C GLY A 85 6.01 5.35 -8.03
N GLN A 86 5.14 4.39 -7.70
CA GLN A 86 4.80 3.26 -8.56
C GLN A 86 3.65 3.60 -9.52
N ASP A 87 3.54 2.86 -10.62
CA ASP A 87 2.36 2.78 -11.46
C ASP A 87 1.39 1.67 -11.00
N MET A 88 0.32 1.44 -11.76
CA MET A 88 -0.68 0.41 -11.44
C MET A 88 -0.14 -1.03 -11.47
N TYR A 89 1.02 -1.25 -12.08
CA TYR A 89 1.67 -2.56 -12.19
C TYR A 89 2.81 -2.74 -11.18
N GLY A 90 3.13 -1.71 -10.39
CA GLY A 90 4.20 -1.73 -9.39
C GLY A 90 5.56 -1.32 -9.94
N LEU A 91 5.62 -0.82 -11.17
CA LEU A 91 6.85 -0.28 -11.78
C LEU A 91 7.05 1.16 -11.31
N PHE A 92 8.30 1.53 -11.03
CA PHE A 92 8.62 2.92 -10.71
C PHE A 92 8.53 3.77 -11.98
N LYS A 93 7.88 4.93 -11.88
CA LYS A 93 7.88 5.88 -12.99
C LYS A 93 9.30 6.37 -13.22
N SER A 94 9.87 6.06 -14.39
CA SER A 94 11.12 6.67 -14.83
C SER A 94 10.96 8.19 -14.81
N LYS A 95 11.94 8.88 -14.22
CA LYS A 95 12.04 10.34 -14.26
C LYS A 95 12.38 10.84 -15.65
#